data_AF-A0A845HUV6-F1
#
_entry.id   AF-A0A845HUV6-F1
#
_cell.length_a   1.000
_cell.length_b   1.000
_cell.length_c   1.000
_cell.angle_alpha   90.00
_cell.angle_beta   90.00
_cell.angle_gamma   90.00
#
_symmetry.space_group_name_H-M   'P 1'
#
loop_
_entity.id
_entity.type
_entity.pdbx_description
1 polymer ?
#
loop_
_entity_poly.entity_id
_entity_poly.type
_entity_poly.pdbx_seq_one_letter_code
_entity_poly.pdbx_strand_id
1 'polypeptide(L)'
;MKTLATALTLLLVVTPHAQAQQNKTKPLAGTDRIRFEPSYTPVESGKWIGKRLADGQPDVEGHWSNTVANHNNWTDPQGGIPGDPAPPRKPLGPRSERAPSRVTDPADGQVPFQPWAKAAQEDFLKNFHNPTQPQYIEPLARCAPAGVPKSFIWHGYEIRQFPGYVVFLFNSGTRIIHLDGKPHLPANIKLWNADSRGHWEGNTLVVDVTNNNSKALFGRTGEFASENVHITERYIFSNDGQRYNYVATFDDPTVYTRKWTATIPAKRRTEKDAVDGWHYEVASNVTGKQQVIERDERICTENNIGFGHVAVTPAPR
;
A
#
# COMPACT_ATOMS: atom_id res chain seq x y z
N MET A 1 25.97 -73.04 30.93
CA MET A 1 26.17 -71.97 31.94
C MET A 1 26.64 -70.71 31.23
N LYS A 2 25.85 -69.63 31.35
CA LYS A 2 26.13 -68.19 31.16
C LYS A 2 27.19 -67.76 30.12
N THR A 3 26.76 -66.95 29.16
CA THR A 3 27.62 -65.92 28.54
C THR A 3 26.77 -64.66 28.33
N LEU A 4 27.24 -63.53 28.88
CA LEU A 4 26.61 -62.22 28.83
C LEU A 4 26.64 -61.67 27.40
N ALA A 5 25.52 -61.11 26.94
CA ALA A 5 25.48 -60.15 25.85
C ALA A 5 24.87 -58.84 26.37
N THR A 6 25.69 -57.80 26.44
CA THR A 6 25.34 -56.45 26.89
C THR A 6 24.56 -55.76 25.78
N ALA A 7 23.26 -55.53 25.97
CA ALA A 7 22.47 -54.67 25.09
C ALA A 7 22.56 -53.23 25.59
N LEU A 8 23.20 -52.37 24.80
CA LEU A 8 23.30 -50.93 25.03
C LEU A 8 22.00 -50.27 24.56
N THR A 9 21.05 -50.06 25.48
CA THR A 9 19.82 -49.31 25.19
C THR A 9 20.14 -47.82 25.19
N LEU A 10 20.22 -47.21 24.01
CA LEU A 10 20.35 -45.76 23.85
C LEU A 10 19.01 -45.09 24.21
N LEU A 11 18.86 -44.60 25.44
CA LEU A 11 17.77 -43.69 25.79
C LEU A 11 18.01 -42.33 25.11
N LEU A 12 17.24 -42.03 24.07
CA LEU A 12 17.05 -40.68 23.56
C LEU A 12 16.35 -39.84 24.64
N VAL A 13 17.14 -39.08 25.40
CA VAL A 13 16.62 -38.02 26.27
C VAL A 13 16.17 -36.88 25.36
N VAL A 14 14.86 -36.78 25.12
CA VAL A 14 14.27 -35.58 24.52
C VAL A 14 14.32 -34.50 25.60
N THR A 15 15.32 -33.61 25.53
CA THR A 15 15.32 -32.39 26.32
C THR A 15 14.14 -31.52 25.85
N PRO A 16 13.24 -31.08 26.74
CA PRO A 16 12.23 -30.10 26.37
C PRO A 16 12.97 -28.83 25.95
N HIS A 17 12.77 -28.40 24.71
CA HIS A 17 13.22 -27.09 24.28
C HIS A 17 12.47 -26.08 25.14
N ALA A 18 13.16 -25.49 26.12
CA ALA A 18 12.68 -24.32 26.81
C ALA A 18 12.43 -23.26 25.74
N GLN A 19 11.16 -22.99 25.45
CA GLN A 19 10.79 -21.76 24.75
C GLN A 19 11.35 -20.64 25.62
N ALA A 20 12.46 -20.04 25.18
CA ALA A 20 12.92 -18.79 25.75
C ALA A 20 11.74 -17.84 25.66
N GLN A 21 11.13 -17.52 26.81
CA GLN A 21 10.20 -16.42 26.92
C GLN A 21 10.91 -15.21 26.34
N GLN A 22 10.50 -14.80 25.15
CA GLN A 22 10.95 -13.56 24.55
C GLN A 22 10.66 -12.47 25.59
N ASN A 23 11.73 -11.94 26.18
CA ASN A 23 11.64 -10.74 26.97
C ASN A 23 10.95 -9.71 26.09
N LYS A 24 9.75 -9.28 26.50
CA LYS A 24 8.97 -8.23 25.86
C LYS A 24 9.91 -7.04 25.68
N THR A 25 10.43 -6.85 24.48
CA THR A 25 11.18 -5.64 24.13
C THR A 25 10.23 -4.49 24.36
N LYS A 26 10.61 -3.62 25.31
CA LYS A 26 9.88 -2.42 25.65
C LYS A 26 9.74 -1.60 24.36
N PRO A 27 8.53 -1.16 23.97
CA PRO A 27 8.39 -0.28 22.82
C PRO A 27 9.33 0.92 23.00
N LEU A 28 10.04 1.29 21.93
CA LEU A 28 10.91 2.45 21.90
C LEU A 28 10.16 3.64 22.52
N ALA A 29 10.66 4.13 23.65
CA ALA A 29 10.08 5.27 24.33
C ALA A 29 10.31 6.51 23.46
N GLY A 30 9.24 7.06 22.87
CA GLY A 30 9.28 8.26 22.05
C GLY A 30 8.56 8.20 20.70
N THR A 31 7.84 7.13 20.36
CA THR A 31 7.06 7.08 19.12
C THR A 31 5.72 7.80 19.30
N ASP A 32 5.68 9.12 19.16
CA ASP A 32 4.44 9.77 18.72
C ASP A 32 4.11 9.19 17.35
N ARG A 33 3.27 8.14 17.31
CA ARG A 33 2.74 7.58 16.07
C ARG A 33 2.18 8.74 15.26
N ILE A 34 2.50 8.81 13.97
CA ILE A 34 1.98 9.88 13.14
C ILE A 34 0.47 9.84 13.22
N ARG A 35 -0.12 10.96 13.65
CA ARG A 35 -1.56 11.07 13.79
C ARG A 35 -2.15 11.13 12.39
N PHE A 36 -2.97 10.14 12.07
CA PHE A 36 -3.75 10.16 10.85
C PHE A 36 -4.65 11.38 10.83
N GLU A 37 -4.71 12.02 9.67
CA GLU A 37 -5.52 13.22 9.50
C GLU A 37 -7.01 12.80 9.44
N PRO A 38 -7.91 13.50 10.14
CA PRO A 38 -9.35 13.23 10.08
C PRO A 38 -9.99 13.76 8.79
N SER A 39 -9.23 14.48 7.96
CA SER A 39 -9.66 15.02 6.67
C SER A 39 -8.42 15.27 5.81
N TYR A 40 -8.62 15.76 4.59
CA TYR A 40 -7.52 16.25 3.77
C TYR A 40 -7.84 17.62 3.19
N THR A 41 -6.79 18.38 2.94
CA THR A 41 -6.88 19.65 2.21
C THR A 41 -6.86 19.37 0.71
N PRO A 42 -7.90 19.76 -0.04
CA PRO A 42 -7.87 19.72 -1.49
C PRO A 42 -6.70 20.54 -2.05
N VAL A 43 -5.96 19.96 -2.98
CA VAL A 43 -4.95 20.64 -3.77
C VAL A 43 -5.54 20.89 -5.15
N GLU A 44 -5.59 22.15 -5.55
CA GLU A 44 -6.16 22.56 -6.83
C GLU A 44 -5.15 22.38 -7.97
N SER A 45 -5.65 21.99 -9.15
CA SER A 45 -4.85 22.03 -10.38
C SER A 45 -4.54 23.48 -10.75
N GLY A 46 -3.31 23.75 -11.18
CA GLY A 46 -2.87 25.09 -11.49
C GLY A 46 -1.43 25.13 -12.00
N LYS A 47 -0.84 26.32 -12.01
CA LYS A 47 0.56 26.50 -12.42
C LYS A 47 1.50 25.88 -11.39
N TRP A 48 2.54 25.20 -11.87
CA TRP A 48 3.67 24.80 -11.04
C TRP A 48 4.67 25.94 -10.93
N ILE A 49 4.94 26.38 -9.70
CA ILE A 49 5.94 27.42 -9.38
C ILE A 49 7.15 26.85 -8.62
N GLY A 50 7.16 25.55 -8.34
CA GLY A 50 8.26 24.88 -7.65
C GLY A 50 9.46 24.60 -8.55
N LYS A 51 10.44 23.90 -7.99
CA LYS A 51 11.64 23.47 -8.70
C LYS A 51 11.28 22.55 -9.89
N ARG A 52 12.10 22.60 -10.93
CA ARG A 52 12.01 21.69 -12.08
C ARG A 52 13.30 20.89 -12.22
N LEU A 53 13.17 19.70 -12.78
CA LEU A 53 14.29 18.89 -13.22
C LEU A 53 14.90 19.47 -14.51
N ALA A 54 16.08 18.98 -14.89
CA ALA A 54 16.81 19.47 -16.06
C ALA A 54 16.04 19.26 -17.39
N ASP A 55 15.15 18.27 -17.45
CA ASP A 55 14.28 17.98 -18.59
C ASP A 55 12.95 18.76 -18.55
N GLY A 56 12.78 19.66 -17.57
CA GLY A 56 11.61 20.53 -17.45
C GLY A 56 10.45 19.95 -16.64
N GLN A 57 10.50 18.67 -16.21
CA GLN A 57 9.46 18.11 -15.35
C GLN A 57 9.37 18.89 -14.01
N PRO A 58 8.17 19.08 -13.43
CA PRO A 58 8.03 19.43 -12.02
C PRO A 58 8.83 18.46 -11.14
N ASP A 59 9.65 19.00 -10.25
CA ASP A 59 10.49 18.20 -9.33
C ASP A 59 9.64 17.73 -8.14
N VAL A 60 9.16 16.48 -8.23
CA VAL A 60 8.32 15.83 -7.21
C VAL A 60 8.97 14.57 -6.63
N GLU A 61 10.22 14.28 -6.99
CA GLU A 61 10.97 13.12 -6.49
C GLU A 61 11.01 13.11 -4.97
N GLY A 62 10.84 11.94 -4.36
CA GLY A 62 10.93 11.81 -2.91
C GLY A 62 10.14 10.64 -2.36
N HIS A 63 10.09 10.56 -1.03
CA HIS A 63 9.28 9.60 -0.31
C HIS A 63 7.94 10.22 0.04
N TRP A 64 6.87 9.46 -0.12
CA TRP A 64 5.51 9.91 0.03
C TRP A 64 4.71 8.85 0.77
N SER A 65 3.69 9.27 1.50
CA SER A 65 2.72 8.35 2.07
C SER A 65 1.37 9.02 2.24
N ASN A 66 0.30 8.22 2.21
CA ASN A 66 -1.03 8.70 2.53
C ASN A 66 -1.11 9.34 3.92
N THR A 67 -1.97 10.35 4.09
CA THR A 67 -2.20 11.01 5.40
C THR A 67 -3.43 10.48 6.13
N VAL A 68 -4.31 9.79 5.41
CA VAL A 68 -5.53 9.17 5.93
C VAL A 68 -5.39 7.64 5.89
N ALA A 69 -5.20 7.03 7.06
CA ALA A 69 -5.19 5.57 7.21
C ALA A 69 -6.59 5.01 7.37
N ASN A 70 -6.79 3.73 7.12
CA ASN A 70 -5.90 2.56 6.96
C ASN A 70 -6.15 1.85 5.62
N HIS A 71 -5.39 0.81 5.34
CA HIS A 71 -5.48 0.03 4.10
C HIS A 71 -6.49 -1.12 4.11
N ASN A 72 -7.14 -1.36 5.24
CA ASN A 72 -8.07 -2.48 5.41
C ASN A 72 -9.40 -2.17 4.75
N ASN A 73 -9.97 -1.00 5.05
CA ASN A 73 -11.30 -0.64 4.63
C ASN A 73 -11.24 0.56 3.67
N TRP A 74 -11.77 0.34 2.46
CA TRP A 74 -11.68 1.32 1.39
C TRP A 74 -12.59 2.55 1.65
N THR A 75 -13.84 2.31 2.03
CA THR A 75 -14.88 3.37 2.20
C THR A 75 -14.98 3.94 3.61
N ASP A 76 -14.40 3.26 4.59
CA ASP A 76 -14.17 3.75 5.94
C ASP A 76 -12.69 3.66 6.27
N PRO A 77 -11.85 4.59 5.77
CA PRO A 77 -10.42 4.54 5.99
C PRO A 77 -10.06 4.28 7.44
N GLN A 78 -10.66 4.96 8.41
CA GLN A 78 -10.27 4.78 9.81
C GLN A 78 -10.99 3.59 10.49
N GLY A 79 -11.76 2.81 9.74
CA GLY A 79 -12.46 1.61 10.17
C GLY A 79 -11.66 0.33 9.98
N GLY A 80 -11.97 -0.70 10.77
CA GLY A 80 -11.42 -2.04 10.57
C GLY A 80 -12.10 -2.78 9.41
N ILE A 81 -11.71 -4.04 9.23
CA ILE A 81 -12.45 -4.98 8.38
C ILE A 81 -13.77 -5.29 9.11
N PRO A 82 -14.95 -5.13 8.47
CA PRO A 82 -16.20 -5.53 9.09
C PRO A 82 -16.19 -7.01 9.47
N GLY A 83 -16.51 -7.33 10.73
CA GLY A 83 -16.53 -8.71 11.23
C GLY A 83 -15.16 -9.26 11.66
N ASP A 84 -14.14 -8.42 11.82
CA ASP A 84 -12.81 -8.86 12.27
C ASP A 84 -12.86 -9.56 13.63
N PRO A 85 -12.41 -10.84 13.74
CA PRO A 85 -12.36 -11.56 15.01
C PRO A 85 -11.34 -10.97 16.00
N ALA A 86 -10.41 -10.13 15.52
CA ALA A 86 -9.45 -9.40 16.32
C ALA A 86 -9.83 -7.91 16.37
N PRO A 87 -10.79 -7.50 17.22
CA PRO A 87 -11.26 -6.13 17.25
C PRO A 87 -10.14 -5.14 17.59
N PRO A 88 -10.25 -3.88 17.15
CA PRO A 88 -9.25 -2.86 17.45
C PRO A 88 -9.10 -2.70 18.97
N ARG A 89 -7.85 -2.53 19.43
CA ARG A 89 -7.50 -2.37 20.86
C ARG A 89 -8.23 -1.21 21.54
N LYS A 90 -8.69 -0.23 20.77
CA LYS A 90 -9.53 0.87 21.23
C LYS A 90 -10.82 0.87 20.40
N PRO A 91 -11.99 1.07 21.02
CA PRO A 91 -13.23 1.26 20.28
C PRO A 91 -13.09 2.39 19.26
N LEU A 92 -13.68 2.20 18.09
CA LEU A 92 -13.77 3.27 17.09
C LEU A 92 -14.82 4.28 17.55
N GLY A 93 -14.50 5.57 17.42
CA GLY A 93 -15.50 6.65 17.59
C GLY A 93 -16.58 6.61 16.50
N PRO A 94 -17.62 7.45 16.57
CA PRO A 94 -18.70 7.50 15.57
C PRO A 94 -18.21 7.67 14.13
N ARG A 95 -18.92 7.09 13.13
CA ARG A 95 -18.53 7.20 11.71
C ARG A 95 -18.44 8.64 11.21
N SER A 96 -19.29 9.52 11.72
CA SER A 96 -19.32 10.94 11.38
C SER A 96 -18.11 11.74 11.88
N GLU A 97 -17.38 11.21 12.87
CA GLU A 97 -16.17 11.84 13.43
C GLU A 97 -14.88 11.28 12.81
N ARG A 98 -14.99 10.21 12.01
CA ARG A 98 -13.89 9.60 11.28
C ARG A 98 -13.70 10.25 9.92
N ALA A 99 -12.51 10.05 9.35
CA ALA A 99 -12.18 10.53 8.02
C ALA A 99 -13.22 10.13 6.96
N PRO A 100 -13.50 11.01 5.98
CA PRO A 100 -14.45 10.72 4.90
C PRO A 100 -14.01 9.49 4.11
N SER A 101 -14.95 8.90 3.37
CA SER A 101 -14.63 7.83 2.42
C SER A 101 -13.55 8.28 1.42
N ARG A 102 -12.77 7.32 0.92
CA ARG A 102 -11.89 7.58 -0.23
C ARG A 102 -12.68 7.81 -1.50
N VAL A 103 -13.90 7.29 -1.59
CA VAL A 103 -14.82 7.60 -2.68
C VAL A 103 -15.35 9.00 -2.45
N THR A 104 -15.03 9.90 -3.37
CA THR A 104 -15.42 11.33 -3.32
C THR A 104 -16.57 11.65 -4.26
N ASP A 105 -16.77 10.84 -5.29
CA ASP A 105 -17.97 10.80 -6.11
C ASP A 105 -18.32 9.32 -6.37
N PRO A 106 -19.52 8.84 -6.05
CA PRO A 106 -20.68 9.56 -5.51
C PRO A 106 -20.51 10.08 -4.07
N ALA A 107 -21.33 11.09 -3.71
CA ALA A 107 -21.25 11.79 -2.42
C ALA A 107 -21.66 10.93 -1.20
N ASP A 108 -22.29 9.78 -1.42
CA ASP A 108 -22.57 8.80 -0.35
C ASP A 108 -21.30 8.03 0.09
N GLY A 109 -20.18 8.23 -0.61
CA GLY A 109 -18.89 7.64 -0.31
C GLY A 109 -18.83 6.13 -0.57
N GLN A 110 -19.75 5.58 -1.38
CA GLN A 110 -19.78 4.16 -1.73
C GLN A 110 -19.33 3.92 -3.17
N VAL A 111 -18.65 2.80 -3.40
CA VAL A 111 -18.37 2.33 -4.76
C VAL A 111 -19.69 1.93 -5.40
N PRO A 112 -20.08 2.50 -6.56
CA PRO A 112 -21.38 2.27 -7.17
C PRO A 112 -21.41 0.95 -7.95
N PHE A 113 -21.15 -0.17 -7.26
CA PHE A 113 -21.15 -1.50 -7.85
C PHE A 113 -22.48 -1.85 -8.52
N GLN A 114 -22.39 -2.64 -9.59
CA GLN A 114 -23.53 -3.42 -10.06
C GLN A 114 -23.93 -4.47 -9.02
N PRO A 115 -25.19 -4.95 -9.02
CA PRO A 115 -25.66 -5.92 -8.03
C PRO A 115 -24.78 -7.17 -7.92
N TRP A 116 -24.32 -7.71 -9.05
CA TRP A 116 -23.45 -8.90 -9.06
C TRP A 116 -22.08 -8.60 -8.43
N ALA A 117 -21.49 -7.43 -8.70
CA ALA A 117 -20.19 -7.04 -8.20
C ALA A 117 -20.25 -6.74 -6.70
N LYS A 118 -21.37 -6.14 -6.24
CA LYS A 118 -21.63 -5.96 -4.82
C LYS A 118 -21.72 -7.30 -4.09
N ALA A 119 -22.44 -8.27 -4.65
CA ALA A 119 -22.55 -9.61 -4.08
C ALA A 119 -21.18 -10.34 -4.04
N ALA A 120 -20.34 -10.17 -5.08
CA ALA A 120 -19.00 -10.74 -5.11
C ALA A 120 -18.08 -10.12 -4.04
N GLN A 121 -18.16 -8.79 -3.85
CA GLN A 121 -17.45 -8.10 -2.77
C GLN A 121 -17.87 -8.62 -1.39
N GLU A 122 -19.18 -8.76 -1.15
CA GLU A 122 -19.72 -9.26 0.11
C GLU A 122 -19.34 -10.71 0.38
N ASP A 123 -19.33 -11.56 -0.66
CA ASP A 123 -18.88 -12.95 -0.55
C ASP A 123 -17.38 -13.05 -0.22
N PHE A 124 -16.54 -12.21 -0.85
CA PHE A 124 -15.13 -12.11 -0.47
C PHE A 124 -14.98 -11.72 1.00
N LEU A 125 -15.64 -10.65 1.43
CA LEU A 125 -15.53 -10.12 2.78
C LEU A 125 -15.98 -11.14 3.84
N LYS A 126 -17.06 -11.88 3.56
CA LYS A 126 -17.56 -12.96 4.44
C LYS A 126 -16.53 -14.07 4.67
N ASN A 127 -15.73 -14.39 3.65
CA ASN A 127 -14.76 -15.48 3.70
C ASN A 127 -13.33 -15.01 4.00
N PHE A 128 -13.07 -13.69 4.05
CA PHE A 128 -11.73 -13.10 4.22
C PHE A 128 -10.97 -13.64 5.44
N HIS A 129 -11.63 -13.75 6.59
CA HIS A 129 -10.98 -14.19 7.84
C HIS A 129 -10.75 -15.70 7.93
N ASN A 130 -11.46 -16.49 7.12
CA ASN A 130 -11.32 -17.94 7.07
C ASN A 130 -11.43 -18.43 5.61
N PRO A 131 -10.43 -18.12 4.77
CA PRO A 131 -10.52 -18.39 3.34
C PRO A 131 -10.39 -19.89 3.10
N THR A 132 -11.50 -20.54 2.72
CA THR A 132 -11.54 -21.97 2.39
C THR A 132 -11.23 -22.26 0.92
N GLN A 133 -11.12 -21.21 0.10
CA GLN A 133 -10.86 -21.33 -1.34
C GLN A 133 -9.90 -20.22 -1.82
N PRO A 134 -9.13 -20.44 -2.90
CA PRO A 134 -8.09 -19.51 -3.36
C PRO A 134 -8.57 -18.09 -3.68
N GLN A 135 -9.80 -17.91 -4.15
CA GLN A 135 -10.35 -16.60 -4.50
C GLN A 135 -10.64 -15.69 -3.29
N TYR A 136 -10.71 -16.27 -2.09
CA TYR A 136 -10.91 -15.51 -0.85
C TYR A 136 -9.59 -15.09 -0.20
N ILE A 137 -8.46 -15.55 -0.75
CA ILE A 137 -7.14 -15.16 -0.27
C ILE A 137 -6.80 -13.82 -0.90
N GLU A 138 -6.62 -12.81 -0.05
CA GLU A 138 -6.13 -11.49 -0.44
C GLU A 138 -4.86 -11.61 -1.31
N PRO A 139 -4.86 -11.08 -2.55
CA PRO A 139 -3.71 -11.18 -3.46
C PRO A 139 -2.40 -10.69 -2.85
N LEU A 140 -2.45 -9.58 -2.11
CA LEU A 140 -1.26 -9.02 -1.47
C LEU A 140 -0.69 -9.95 -0.39
N ALA A 141 -1.51 -10.83 0.20
CA ALA A 141 -1.05 -11.85 1.14
C ALA A 141 -0.12 -12.89 0.48
N ARG A 142 -0.20 -12.99 -0.84
CA ARG A 142 0.67 -13.87 -1.65
C ARG A 142 1.82 -13.11 -2.30
N CYS A 143 2.14 -11.93 -1.77
CA CYS A 143 3.19 -11.06 -2.32
C CYS A 143 2.93 -10.63 -3.77
N ALA A 144 1.67 -10.71 -4.24
CA ALA A 144 1.28 -10.19 -5.53
C ALA A 144 1.21 -8.65 -5.48
N PRO A 145 1.52 -7.94 -6.58
CA PRO A 145 1.46 -6.48 -6.55
C PRO A 145 0.07 -5.97 -6.19
N ALA A 146 0.03 -4.96 -5.32
CA ALA A 146 -1.23 -4.43 -4.81
C ALA A 146 -2.04 -3.67 -5.88
N GLY A 147 -1.41 -3.32 -7.01
CA GLY A 147 -2.05 -2.58 -8.08
C GLY A 147 -2.46 -1.17 -7.65
N VAL A 148 -3.24 -0.52 -8.51
CA VAL A 148 -3.76 0.83 -8.28
C VAL A 148 -5.27 0.73 -8.02
N PRO A 149 -5.81 1.40 -6.99
CA PRO A 149 -5.16 2.41 -6.15
C PRO A 149 -4.55 1.89 -4.83
N LYS A 150 -4.65 0.58 -4.50
CA LYS A 150 -4.27 0.05 -3.17
C LYS A 150 -2.82 0.35 -2.77
N SER A 151 -1.90 0.35 -3.72
CA SER A 151 -0.49 0.68 -3.47
C SER A 151 -0.30 2.07 -2.82
N PHE A 152 -1.22 3.01 -3.05
CA PHE A 152 -1.14 4.37 -2.48
C PHE A 152 -1.61 4.47 -1.02
N ILE A 153 -2.29 3.45 -0.49
CA ILE A 153 -2.86 3.46 0.87
C ILE A 153 -2.21 2.45 1.81
N TRP A 154 -1.42 1.52 1.25
CA TRP A 154 -0.84 0.39 1.98
C TRP A 154 0.32 0.84 2.88
N HIS A 155 1.40 1.34 2.28
CA HIS A 155 2.60 1.87 2.94
C HIS A 155 3.15 3.10 2.21
N GLY A 156 4.22 3.68 2.76
CA GLY A 156 4.99 4.70 2.05
C GLY A 156 5.58 4.17 0.74
N TYR A 157 5.76 5.06 -0.22
CA TYR A 157 6.34 4.77 -1.52
C TYR A 157 7.25 5.89 -1.97
N GLU A 158 8.03 5.60 -3.00
CA GLU A 158 8.99 6.54 -3.53
C GLU A 158 8.63 6.92 -4.96
N ILE A 159 8.73 8.21 -5.27
CA ILE A 159 8.66 8.75 -6.63
C ILE A 159 10.07 9.05 -7.11
N ARG A 160 10.39 8.55 -8.30
CA ARG A 160 11.61 8.84 -9.06
C ARG A 160 11.24 9.32 -10.46
N GLN A 161 12.02 10.25 -10.98
CA GLN A 161 11.78 10.86 -12.27
C GLN A 161 13.02 10.72 -13.14
N PHE A 162 12.77 10.30 -14.38
CA PHE A 162 13.80 10.18 -15.41
C PHE A 162 13.29 10.87 -16.68
N PRO A 163 14.18 11.25 -17.61
CA PRO A 163 13.74 11.75 -18.90
C PRO A 163 12.76 10.79 -19.57
N GLY A 164 11.51 11.25 -19.75
CA GLY A 164 10.44 10.48 -20.39
C GLY A 164 9.65 9.52 -19.49
N TYR A 165 9.94 9.42 -18.18
CA TYR A 165 9.21 8.51 -17.28
C TYR A 165 9.12 9.03 -15.83
N VAL A 166 8.02 8.72 -15.15
CA VAL A 166 7.88 8.80 -13.68
C VAL A 166 7.71 7.39 -13.13
N VAL A 167 8.51 7.02 -12.14
CA VAL A 167 8.52 5.69 -11.54
C VAL A 167 8.07 5.78 -10.09
N PHE A 168 7.03 5.01 -9.76
CA PHE A 168 6.55 4.83 -8.40
C PHE A 168 7.04 3.48 -7.90
N LEU A 169 7.69 3.50 -6.75
CA LEU A 169 8.35 2.35 -6.14
C LEU A 169 7.62 2.02 -4.84
N PHE A 170 6.80 0.97 -4.88
CA PHE A 170 6.05 0.45 -3.75
C PHE A 170 6.76 -0.77 -3.17
N ASN A 171 6.44 -1.14 -1.94
CA ASN A 171 6.87 -2.41 -1.33
C ASN A 171 6.25 -3.65 -2.00
N SER A 172 5.19 -3.46 -2.79
CA SER A 172 4.48 -4.51 -3.53
C SER A 172 4.82 -4.50 -5.03
N GLY A 173 5.76 -3.67 -5.47
CA GLY A 173 6.20 -3.65 -6.87
C GLY A 173 6.44 -2.24 -7.40
N THR A 174 6.72 -2.17 -8.70
CA THR A 174 7.05 -0.91 -9.38
C THR A 174 5.99 -0.56 -10.40
N ARG A 175 5.64 0.72 -10.49
CA ARG A 175 4.79 1.28 -11.53
C ARG A 175 5.58 2.30 -12.33
N ILE A 176 5.49 2.23 -13.65
CA ILE A 176 6.15 3.14 -14.58
C ILE A 176 5.06 3.91 -15.34
N ILE A 177 5.15 5.24 -15.29
CA ILE A 177 4.29 6.15 -16.04
C ILE A 177 5.13 6.74 -17.16
N HIS A 178 4.78 6.40 -18.39
CA HIS A 178 5.50 6.87 -19.57
C HIS A 178 5.03 8.28 -19.95
N LEU A 179 5.97 9.21 -20.16
CA LEU A 179 5.73 10.59 -20.57
C LEU A 179 6.12 10.87 -22.02
N ASP A 180 6.51 9.83 -22.76
CA ASP A 180 7.08 9.92 -24.10
C ASP A 180 6.03 9.89 -25.23
N GLY A 181 4.74 9.94 -24.88
CA GLY A 181 3.63 9.96 -25.83
C GLY A 181 3.43 8.65 -26.61
N LYS A 182 4.10 7.56 -26.22
CA LYS A 182 3.91 6.26 -26.87
C LYS A 182 2.47 5.76 -26.68
N PRO A 183 1.92 5.01 -27.66
CA PRO A 183 0.61 4.40 -27.50
C PRO A 183 0.60 3.40 -26.34
N HIS A 184 -0.60 3.11 -25.84
CA HIS A 184 -0.80 2.01 -24.89
C HIS A 184 -0.37 0.66 -25.47
N LEU A 185 -0.06 -0.28 -24.59
CA LEU A 185 0.21 -1.67 -24.95
C LEU A 185 -1.04 -2.30 -25.62
N PRO A 186 -0.85 -3.29 -26.51
CA PRO A 186 -1.96 -4.07 -27.04
C PRO A 186 -2.91 -4.57 -25.95
N ALA A 187 -4.22 -4.45 -26.16
CA ALA A 187 -5.25 -4.68 -25.15
C ALA A 187 -5.28 -6.10 -24.54
N ASN A 188 -4.66 -7.08 -25.22
CA ASN A 188 -4.53 -8.46 -24.75
C ASN A 188 -3.41 -8.67 -23.72
N ILE A 189 -2.55 -7.68 -23.49
CA ILE A 189 -1.55 -7.71 -22.41
C ILE A 189 -2.19 -7.14 -21.15
N LYS A 190 -2.29 -7.92 -20.06
CA LYS A 190 -2.88 -7.48 -18.80
C LYS A 190 -1.86 -7.52 -17.67
N LEU A 191 -1.73 -6.42 -16.93
CA LEU A 191 -0.67 -6.17 -15.94
C LEU A 191 -1.26 -5.87 -14.55
N TRP A 192 -0.51 -6.19 -13.50
CA TRP A 192 -0.92 -5.90 -12.12
C TRP A 192 -0.96 -4.41 -11.79
N ASN A 193 0.06 -3.67 -12.23
CA ASN A 193 0.15 -2.21 -12.06
C ASN A 193 -0.37 -1.45 -13.28
N ALA A 194 -1.12 -2.13 -14.16
CA ALA A 194 -1.69 -1.59 -15.39
C ALA A 194 -0.64 -1.01 -16.35
N ASP A 195 -1.07 -0.47 -17.49
CA ASP A 195 -0.25 0.29 -18.43
C ASP A 195 -0.61 1.78 -18.31
N SER A 196 0.39 2.64 -18.10
CA SER A 196 0.19 4.06 -17.78
C SER A 196 0.88 4.99 -18.78
N ARG A 197 0.15 6.00 -19.25
CA ARG A 197 0.63 7.09 -20.10
C ARG A 197 0.29 8.41 -19.45
N GLY A 198 1.23 9.33 -19.34
CA GLY A 198 0.99 10.58 -18.64
C GLY A 198 1.65 11.79 -19.25
N HIS A 199 1.21 12.94 -18.77
CA HIS A 199 1.75 14.24 -19.12
C HIS A 199 1.56 15.23 -17.97
N TRP A 200 2.35 16.29 -17.97
CA TRP A 200 2.28 17.34 -16.95
C TRP A 200 1.38 18.49 -17.41
N GLU A 201 0.38 18.83 -16.60
CA GLU A 201 -0.46 20.03 -16.69
C GLU A 201 -0.17 20.92 -15.49
N GLY A 202 0.81 21.82 -15.63
CA GLY A 202 1.21 22.69 -14.53
C GLY A 202 1.74 21.89 -13.33
N ASN A 203 1.01 21.91 -12.20
CA ASN A 203 1.30 21.14 -10.98
C ASN A 203 0.70 19.72 -10.95
N THR A 204 0.06 19.29 -12.03
CA THR A 204 -0.68 18.02 -12.07
C THR A 204 -0.02 17.05 -13.04
N LEU A 205 0.30 15.83 -12.59
CA LEU A 205 0.57 14.71 -13.49
C LEU A 205 -0.76 14.05 -13.83
N VAL A 206 -1.19 14.15 -15.08
CA VAL A 206 -2.38 13.48 -15.60
C VAL A 206 -1.96 12.17 -16.22
N VAL A 207 -2.67 11.09 -15.90
CA VAL A 207 -2.32 9.73 -16.32
C VAL A 207 -3.55 9.01 -16.84
N ASP A 208 -3.41 8.45 -18.03
CA ASP A 208 -4.32 7.52 -18.66
C ASP A 208 -3.87 6.09 -18.40
N VAL A 209 -4.80 5.24 -17.95
CA VAL A 209 -4.49 3.90 -17.44
C VAL A 209 -5.42 2.84 -17.99
N THR A 210 -4.83 1.80 -18.57
CA THR A 210 -5.53 0.66 -19.18
C THR A 210 -4.81 -0.65 -18.87
N ASN A 211 -5.21 -1.77 -19.47
CA ASN A 211 -4.50 -3.06 -19.37
C ASN A 211 -4.39 -3.62 -17.93
N ASN A 212 -5.39 -3.39 -17.09
CA ASN A 212 -5.47 -3.97 -15.75
C ASN A 212 -5.81 -5.48 -15.83
N ASN A 213 -5.24 -6.31 -14.95
CA ASN A 213 -5.51 -7.76 -14.92
C ASN A 213 -6.64 -8.19 -13.96
N SER A 214 -7.34 -7.24 -13.34
CA SER A 214 -8.46 -7.43 -12.40
C SER A 214 -8.18 -8.31 -11.18
N LYS A 215 -6.92 -8.59 -10.85
CA LYS A 215 -6.58 -9.47 -9.72
C LYS A 215 -6.38 -8.71 -8.43
N ALA A 216 -6.00 -7.44 -8.49
CA ALA A 216 -5.80 -6.61 -7.31
C ALA A 216 -7.14 -6.11 -6.74
N LEU A 217 -7.22 -6.07 -5.41
CA LEU A 217 -8.32 -5.45 -4.66
C LEU A 217 -7.91 -4.04 -4.22
N PHE A 218 -8.86 -3.15 -3.94
CA PHE A 218 -8.59 -1.79 -3.48
C PHE A 218 -8.34 -1.73 -1.97
N GLY A 219 -8.97 -2.63 -1.22
CA GLY A 219 -8.81 -2.81 0.22
C GLY A 219 -9.09 -4.27 0.61
N ARG A 220 -8.87 -4.60 1.88
CA ARG A 220 -9.26 -5.92 2.43
C ARG A 220 -10.78 -6.08 2.57
N THR A 221 -11.54 -5.01 2.33
CA THR A 221 -12.99 -5.01 2.15
C THR A 221 -13.45 -5.51 0.77
N GLY A 222 -12.53 -5.87 -0.13
CA GLY A 222 -12.83 -6.64 -1.34
C GLY A 222 -13.28 -5.83 -2.55
N GLU A 223 -13.21 -4.49 -2.53
CA GLU A 223 -13.54 -3.69 -3.70
C GLU A 223 -12.53 -3.95 -4.84
N PHE A 224 -13.01 -3.97 -6.09
CA PHE A 224 -12.22 -4.39 -7.25
C PHE A 224 -12.68 -3.71 -8.54
N ALA A 225 -11.87 -3.84 -9.60
CA ALA A 225 -12.21 -3.49 -10.97
C ALA A 225 -12.00 -4.70 -11.91
N SER A 226 -12.61 -4.68 -13.10
CA SER A 226 -12.39 -5.71 -14.12
C SER A 226 -11.23 -5.35 -15.06
N GLU A 227 -10.92 -6.25 -16.00
CA GLU A 227 -9.88 -6.02 -17.02
C GLU A 227 -10.27 -4.96 -18.06
N ASN A 228 -11.54 -4.53 -18.05
CA ASN A 228 -12.10 -3.50 -18.92
C ASN A 228 -12.03 -2.10 -18.32
N VAL A 229 -11.50 -1.97 -17.09
CA VAL A 229 -11.40 -0.67 -16.44
C VAL A 229 -10.46 0.25 -17.20
N HIS A 230 -10.95 1.47 -17.40
CA HIS A 230 -10.18 2.62 -17.81
C HIS A 230 -10.10 3.59 -16.63
N ILE A 231 -8.91 4.02 -16.24
CA ILE A 231 -8.71 4.94 -15.12
C ILE A 231 -8.04 6.20 -15.62
N THR A 232 -8.66 7.35 -15.33
CA THR A 232 -8.01 8.65 -15.51
C THR A 232 -7.57 9.13 -14.14
N GLU A 233 -6.27 9.26 -13.94
CA GLU A 233 -5.67 9.68 -12.69
C GLU A 233 -5.07 11.08 -12.79
N ARG A 234 -5.14 11.82 -11.69
CA ARG A 234 -4.54 13.14 -11.54
C ARG A 234 -3.78 13.17 -10.22
N TYR A 235 -2.47 13.37 -10.29
CA TYR A 235 -1.63 13.61 -9.12
C TYR A 235 -1.40 15.11 -9.01
N ILE A 236 -2.15 15.77 -8.13
CA ILE A 236 -2.17 17.22 -8.02
C ILE A 236 -1.25 17.65 -6.89
N PHE A 237 -0.06 18.15 -7.21
CA PHE A 237 0.97 18.50 -6.23
C PHE A 237 0.82 19.93 -5.72
N SER A 238 0.99 20.13 -4.41
CA SER A 238 1.06 21.47 -3.83
C SER A 238 2.37 22.14 -4.24
N ASN A 239 2.35 23.46 -4.43
CA ASN A 239 3.51 24.21 -4.90
C ASN A 239 4.68 24.27 -3.88
N ASP A 240 4.42 24.00 -2.60
CA ASP A 240 5.46 23.81 -1.57
C ASP A 240 6.13 22.42 -1.65
N GLY A 241 5.66 21.55 -2.54
CA GLY A 241 6.13 20.19 -2.74
C GLY A 241 5.86 19.25 -1.56
N GLN A 242 5.07 19.65 -0.55
CA GLN A 242 4.88 18.87 0.67
C GLN A 242 3.69 17.93 0.62
N ARG A 243 2.71 18.17 -0.25
CA ARG A 243 1.48 17.40 -0.34
C ARG A 243 1.09 17.16 -1.79
N TYR A 244 0.28 16.13 -2.00
CA TYR A 244 -0.47 16.01 -3.24
C TYR A 244 -1.78 15.28 -2.98
N ASN A 245 -2.75 15.43 -3.89
CA ASN A 245 -3.93 14.58 -3.93
C ASN A 245 -3.86 13.69 -5.16
N TYR A 246 -3.94 12.38 -4.96
CA TYR A 246 -4.24 11.42 -6.01
C TYR A 246 -5.75 11.41 -6.22
N VAL A 247 -6.22 11.80 -7.40
CA VAL A 247 -7.63 11.80 -7.78
C VAL A 247 -7.77 10.85 -8.97
N ALA A 248 -8.56 9.79 -8.83
CA ALA A 248 -8.72 8.78 -9.87
C ALA A 248 -10.18 8.55 -10.19
N THR A 249 -10.54 8.73 -11.45
CA THR A 249 -11.87 8.42 -11.97
C THR A 249 -11.83 7.06 -12.66
N PHE A 250 -12.67 6.14 -12.18
CA PHE A 250 -12.79 4.79 -12.68
C PHE A 250 -13.98 4.69 -13.63
N ASP A 251 -13.72 4.18 -14.82
CA ASP A 251 -14.73 3.88 -15.84
C ASP A 251 -14.68 2.38 -16.15
N ASP A 252 -15.62 1.63 -15.59
CA ASP A 252 -15.76 0.20 -15.82
C ASP A 252 -17.25 -0.18 -15.78
N PRO A 253 -17.95 -0.14 -16.91
CA PRO A 253 -19.35 -0.52 -16.98
C PRO A 253 -19.57 -2.03 -16.84
N THR A 254 -18.52 -2.84 -16.67
CA THR A 254 -18.68 -4.26 -16.30
C THR A 254 -19.02 -4.36 -14.82
N VAL A 255 -18.36 -3.56 -13.99
CA VAL A 255 -18.37 -3.67 -12.51
C VAL A 255 -19.22 -2.60 -11.84
N TYR A 256 -19.29 -1.40 -12.41
CA TYR A 256 -19.95 -0.24 -11.81
C TYR A 256 -21.22 0.16 -12.59
N THR A 257 -22.14 0.82 -11.91
CA THR A 257 -23.37 1.39 -12.50
C THR A 257 -23.14 2.78 -13.11
N ARG A 258 -22.03 3.43 -12.75
CA ARG A 258 -21.58 4.73 -13.26
C ARG A 258 -20.07 4.88 -13.02
N LYS A 259 -19.46 5.85 -13.70
CA LYS A 259 -18.12 6.33 -13.32
C LYS A 259 -18.15 6.88 -11.89
N TRP A 260 -17.04 6.73 -11.20
CA TRP A 260 -16.87 7.19 -9.82
C TRP A 260 -15.43 7.62 -9.59
N THR A 261 -15.21 8.41 -8.55
CA THR A 261 -13.90 9.01 -8.25
C THR A 261 -13.44 8.68 -6.85
N ALA A 262 -12.16 8.36 -6.74
CA ALA A 262 -11.44 8.20 -5.48
C ALA A 262 -10.47 9.36 -5.28
N THR A 263 -10.32 9.83 -4.03
CA THR A 263 -9.25 10.75 -3.64
C THR A 263 -8.42 10.18 -2.50
N ILE A 264 -7.10 10.14 -2.69
CA ILE A 264 -6.12 9.75 -1.66
C ILE A 264 -5.13 10.91 -1.44
N PRO A 265 -5.11 11.49 -0.23
CA PRO A 265 -4.16 12.54 0.12
C PRO A 265 -2.82 11.95 0.52
N ALA A 266 -1.72 12.55 0.05
CA ALA A 266 -0.38 12.14 0.41
C ALA A 266 0.48 13.32 0.86
N LYS A 267 1.42 13.03 1.77
CA LYS A 267 2.41 13.98 2.28
C LYS A 267 3.82 13.45 2.00
N ARG A 268 4.72 14.36 1.62
CA ARG A 268 6.15 14.08 1.48
C ARG A 268 6.76 13.75 2.84
N ARG A 269 7.67 12.78 2.83
CA ARG A 269 8.36 12.22 3.99
C ARG A 269 9.85 12.44 3.86
N THR A 270 10.47 12.90 4.94
CA THR A 270 11.88 13.26 5.03
C THR A 270 12.49 12.73 6.33
N GLU A 271 13.81 12.74 6.42
CA GLU A 271 14.55 12.38 7.64
C GLU A 271 14.13 13.17 8.90
N LYS A 272 13.48 14.33 8.72
CA LYS A 272 12.98 15.17 9.82
C LYS A 272 11.65 14.67 10.41
N ASP A 273 10.92 13.83 9.68
CA ASP A 273 9.65 13.28 10.16
C ASP A 273 9.92 12.09 11.10
N ALA A 274 9.08 11.93 12.13
CA ALA A 274 9.17 10.81 13.05
C ALA A 274 9.01 9.46 12.31
N VAL A 275 9.84 8.50 12.69
CA VAL A 275 9.75 7.12 12.18
C VAL A 275 8.55 6.42 12.80
N ASP A 276 7.73 5.79 11.97
CA ASP A 276 6.76 4.80 12.41
C ASP A 276 6.68 3.65 11.42
N GLY A 277 6.29 2.46 11.91
CA GLY A 277 6.23 1.25 11.10
C GLY A 277 5.13 1.23 10.02
N TRP A 278 4.45 2.36 9.77
CA TRP A 278 3.47 2.47 8.69
C TRP A 278 4.06 3.21 7.49
N HIS A 279 4.75 4.32 7.75
CA HIS A 279 5.30 5.20 6.72
C HIS A 279 6.78 4.93 6.43
N TYR A 280 7.49 4.38 7.42
CA TYR A 280 8.87 3.94 7.33
C TYR A 280 8.91 2.52 7.90
N GLU A 281 8.91 1.50 7.04
CA GLU A 281 8.81 0.09 7.47
C GLU A 281 9.97 -0.39 8.37
N VAL A 282 10.94 0.47 8.71
CA VAL A 282 12.07 0.14 9.57
C VAL A 282 12.00 0.91 10.90
N ALA A 283 11.74 0.19 11.99
CA ALA A 283 12.35 0.55 13.25
C ALA A 283 13.84 0.18 13.13
N SER A 284 14.70 1.16 12.90
CA SER A 284 16.14 0.94 12.93
C SER A 284 16.53 0.31 14.27
N ASN A 285 17.06 -0.92 14.23
CA ASN A 285 17.74 -1.54 15.37
C ASN A 285 19.18 -1.02 15.53
N VAL A 286 19.57 0.01 14.76
CA VAL A 286 20.90 0.61 14.87
C VAL A 286 20.96 1.44 16.14
N THR A 287 21.65 0.91 17.15
CA THR A 287 22.01 1.66 18.35
C THR A 287 23.02 2.75 17.99
N GLY A 288 22.58 4.01 18.04
CA GLY A 288 23.40 5.19 17.75
C GLY A 288 22.53 6.43 17.52
N LYS A 289 23.12 7.63 17.54
CA LYS A 289 22.42 8.88 17.15
C LYS A 289 22.31 9.05 15.63
N GLN A 290 22.95 8.19 14.85
CA GLN A 290 22.98 8.28 13.40
C GLN A 290 21.81 7.50 12.82
N GLN A 291 20.91 8.21 12.16
CA GLN A 291 19.84 7.60 11.39
C GLN A 291 20.44 6.91 10.18
N VAL A 292 20.23 5.60 10.08
CA VAL A 292 20.62 4.81 8.90
C VAL A 292 19.41 4.77 7.97
N ILE A 293 19.56 5.33 6.78
CA ILE A 293 18.58 5.23 5.71
C ILE A 293 18.90 3.94 4.95
N GLU A 294 18.22 2.84 5.30
CA GLU A 294 18.32 1.59 4.55
C GLU A 294 17.50 1.70 3.26
N ARG A 295 18.17 1.51 2.12
CA ARG A 295 17.59 1.67 0.78
C ARG A 295 17.03 0.36 0.21
N ASP A 296 17.43 -0.77 0.77
CA ASP A 296 17.23 -2.09 0.18
C ASP A 296 16.45 -3.02 1.11
N GLU A 297 15.16 -3.21 0.80
CA GLU A 297 14.37 -4.45 0.87
C GLU A 297 12.93 -4.10 0.49
N ARG A 298 12.58 -4.21 -0.80
CA ARG A 298 11.22 -3.91 -1.34
C ARG A 298 10.42 -5.16 -1.67
N ILE A 299 10.70 -6.27 -0.99
CA ILE A 299 9.98 -7.51 -1.21
C ILE A 299 8.85 -7.55 -0.20
N CYS A 300 7.64 -7.82 -0.70
CA CYS A 300 6.50 -8.10 0.13
C CYS A 300 6.86 -9.26 1.07
N THR A 301 7.07 -8.93 2.34
CA THR A 301 7.16 -9.90 3.43
C THR A 301 5.90 -9.69 4.25
N GLU A 302 4.81 -10.35 3.84
CA GLU A 302 3.57 -10.31 4.63
C GLU A 302 3.86 -10.91 6.02
N ASN A 303 3.48 -10.22 7.10
CA ASN A 303 3.82 -10.68 8.43
C ASN A 303 2.66 -10.76 9.41
N ASN A 304 2.40 -11.99 9.87
CA ASN A 304 1.64 -12.28 11.08
C ASN A 304 2.53 -12.56 12.30
N ILE A 305 3.88 -12.52 12.25
CA ILE A 305 4.75 -12.61 13.46
C ILE A 305 6.15 -11.98 13.27
N GLY A 306 6.56 -11.07 14.18
CA GLY A 306 7.94 -10.59 14.47
C GLY A 306 9.00 -10.69 13.35
N PHE A 307 9.28 -9.56 12.67
CA PHE A 307 10.22 -9.48 11.55
C PHE A 307 11.65 -9.91 11.92
N GLY A 308 12.20 -10.79 11.09
CA GLY A 308 13.57 -11.26 11.13
C GLY A 308 14.58 -10.16 10.86
N HIS A 309 15.74 -10.33 11.49
CA HIS A 309 16.91 -9.50 11.37
C HIS A 309 17.45 -9.52 9.93
N VAL A 310 17.70 -8.34 9.35
CA VAL A 310 18.57 -8.24 8.17
C VAL A 310 20.01 -8.14 8.65
N ALA A 311 20.86 -9.05 8.19
CA ALA A 311 22.29 -9.08 8.48
C ALA A 311 23.08 -8.53 7.27
N VAL A 312 24.08 -7.69 7.54
CA VAL A 312 24.93 -7.01 6.56
C VAL A 312 25.95 -7.97 5.92
N THR A 313 26.14 -7.90 4.61
CA THR A 313 27.41 -8.33 3.97
C THR A 313 28.43 -7.18 4.01
N PRO A 314 29.68 -7.41 4.47
CA PRO A 314 30.68 -6.36 4.53
C PRO A 314 31.11 -5.89 3.13
N ALA A 315 31.47 -4.62 3.02
CA ALA A 315 31.79 -3.92 1.77
C ALA A 315 32.97 -4.54 0.98
N PRO A 316 32.99 -4.45 -0.37
CA PRO A 316 34.23 -4.58 -1.12
C PRO A 316 35.07 -3.30 -0.99
N ARG A 317 36.40 -3.49 -0.85
CA ARG A 317 37.42 -2.44 -0.68
C ARG A 317 37.48 -1.46 -1.85
#